data_AF-A0A3A9Z9D5-F1
#
_entry.id   AF-A0A3A9Z9D5-F1
#
_cell.length_a   1.000
_cell.length_b   1.000
_cell.length_c   1.000
_cell.angle_alpha   90.00
_cell.angle_beta   90.00
_cell.angle_gamma   90.00
#
_symmetry.space_group_name_H-M   'P 1'
#
loop_
_entity.id
_entity.type
_entity.pdbx_description
1 polymer ?
#
loop_
_entity_poly.entity_id
_entity_poly.type
_entity_poly.pdbx_seq_one_letter_code
_entity_poly.pdbx_strand_id
1 'polypeptide(L)' 'MVLLDERTGRYWQLNGTGAHILRALLDGGTPDGVAEALAARVEAVSREQIAADVRDLLDRLAAARLTEGAPAAG' A
#
# COMPACT_ATOMS: atom_id res chain seq x y z
N MET A 1 -2.20 -11.70 -1.74
CA MET A 1 -3.12 -11.26 -0.67
C MET A 1 -4.42 -10.82 -1.29
N VAL A 2 -5.57 -11.06 -0.64
CA VAL A 2 -6.89 -10.63 -1.12
C VAL A 2 -7.51 -9.70 -0.07
N LEU A 3 -8.07 -8.59 -0.52
CA LEU A 3 -8.85 -7.66 0.29
C LEU A 3 -10.32 -7.82 -0.07
N LEU A 4 -11.18 -7.87 0.94
CA LEU A 4 -12.63 -7.93 0.79
C LEU A 4 -13.23 -6.60 1.26
N ASP A 5 -13.98 -5.94 0.39
CA ASP A 5 -14.92 -4.91 0.80
C ASP A 5 -16.18 -5.61 1.33
N GLU A 6 -16.33 -5.70 2.65
CA GLU A 6 -17.47 -6.37 3.29
C GLU A 6 -18.80 -5.66 3.03
N ARG A 7 -18.79 -4.36 2.67
CA ARG A 7 -20.01 -3.60 2.39
C ARG A 7 -20.55 -3.90 0.99
N THR A 8 -19.68 -4.12 0.02
CA THR A 8 -20.08 -4.37 -1.38
C THR A 8 -19.89 -5.81 -1.84
N GLY A 9 -19.19 -6.64 -1.05
CA GLY A 9 -18.82 -8.01 -1.40
C GLY A 9 -17.73 -8.12 -2.46
N ARG A 10 -17.10 -7.01 -2.86
CA ARG A 10 -16.05 -7.00 -3.89
C ARG A 10 -14.71 -7.43 -3.33
N TYR A 11 -13.99 -8.25 -4.08
CA TYR A 11 -12.63 -8.65 -3.75
C TYR A 11 -11.60 -7.93 -4.64
N TRP A 12 -10.44 -7.67 -4.07
CA TRP A 12 -9.27 -7.13 -4.74
C TRP A 12 -8.07 -8.02 -4.48
N GLN A 13 -7.38 -8.45 -5.52
CA GLN A 13 -6.17 -9.25 -5.40
C GLN A 13 -4.95 -8.35 -5.56
N LEU A 14 -4.07 -8.38 -4.57
CA LEU A 14 -2.78 -7.71 -4.63
C LEU A 14 -1.71 -8.67 -5.16
N ASN A 15 -0.85 -8.13 -6.03
CA ASN A 15 0.37 -8.78 -6.47
C ASN A 15 1.36 -8.91 -5.28
N GLY A 16 2.47 -9.64 -5.47
CA GLY A 16 3.44 -9.89 -4.39
C GLY A 16 3.98 -8.61 -3.75
N THR A 17 4.35 -7.63 -4.57
CA THR A 17 4.88 -6.33 -4.12
C THR A 17 3.83 -5.53 -3.35
N GLY A 18 2.61 -5.40 -3.88
CA GLY A 18 1.52 -4.66 -3.24
C GLY A 18 1.09 -5.32 -1.93
N ALA A 19 1.16 -6.65 -1.82
CA ALA A 19 0.93 -7.35 -0.57
C ALA A 19 2.01 -7.03 0.48
N HIS A 20 3.28 -6.99 0.06
CA HIS A 20 4.38 -6.60 0.95
C HIS A 20 4.26 -5.15 1.41
N ILE A 21 4.00 -4.22 0.49
CA ILE A 21 3.80 -2.79 0.81
C ILE A 21 2.67 -2.62 1.82
N LEU A 22 1.50 -3.20 1.54
CA LEU A 22 0.36 -3.06 2.45
C LEU A 22 0.66 -3.68 3.82
N ARG A 23 1.35 -4.82 3.88
CA ARG A 23 1.71 -5.42 5.16
C ARG A 23 2.61 -4.51 5.99
N ALA A 24 3.64 -3.93 5.37
CA ALA A 24 4.56 -3.02 6.05
C ALA A 24 3.85 -1.75 6.58
N LEU A 25 2.87 -1.23 5.83
CA LEU A 25 2.03 -0.12 6.29
C LEU A 25 1.12 -0.52 7.46
N LEU A 26 0.51 -1.71 7.42
CA LEU A 26 -0.32 -2.23 8.51
C LEU A 26 0.48 -2.50 9.78
N ASP A 27 1.77 -2.85 9.65
CA ASP A 27 2.69 -3.00 10.78
C ASP A 27 3.20 -1.64 11.33
N GLY A 28 2.66 -0.51 10.84
CA GLY A 28 2.95 0.84 11.33
C GLY A 28 4.02 1.61 10.54
N GLY A 29 4.47 1.09 9.41
CA GLY A 29 5.42 1.76 8.53
C GLY A 29 4.82 3.02 7.88
N THR A 30 5.68 4.00 7.58
CA THR A 30 5.30 5.16 6.76
C THR A 30 5.48 4.84 5.27
N PRO A 31 4.72 5.46 4.35
CA PRO A 31 4.90 5.24 2.91
C PRO A 31 6.35 5.43 2.43
N ASP A 32 7.01 6.50 2.88
CA ASP A 32 8.41 6.76 2.54
C ASP A 32 9.36 5.71 3.12
N GLY A 33 9.15 5.28 4.38
CA GLY A 33 9.96 4.23 4.99
C GLY A 33 9.79 2.87 4.30
N VAL A 34 8.57 2.56 3.84
CA VAL A 34 8.31 1.36 3.04
C VAL A 34 8.98 1.45 1.68
N ALA A 35 8.95 2.63 1.03
CA ALA A 35 9.65 2.84 -0.23
C ALA A 35 11.17 2.68 -0.09
N GLU A 36 11.79 3.23 0.96
CA GLU A 36 13.21 3.01 1.26
C GLU A 36 13.54 1.52 1.42
N ALA A 37 12.76 0.82 2.25
CA ALA A 37 13.00 -0.58 2.54
C ALA A 37 12.86 -1.47 1.29
N LEU A 38 11.95 -1.10 0.38
CA LEU A 38 11.77 -1.80 -0.88
C LEU A 38 12.90 -1.49 -1.87
N ALA A 39 13.31 -0.23 -1.98
CA ALA A 39 14.41 0.21 -2.83
C ALA A 39 15.74 -0.43 -2.43
N ALA A 40 15.97 -0.66 -1.14
CA ALA A 40 17.14 -1.39 -0.64
C ALA A 40 17.17 -2.88 -1.05
N ARG A 41 16.04 -3.45 -1.51
CA ARG A 41 15.91 -4.87 -1.86
C ARG A 41 15.75 -5.11 -3.36
N VAL A 42 15.44 -4.07 -4.13
CA VAL A 42 15.12 -4.16 -5.56
C VAL A 42 16.07 -3.24 -6.34
N GLU A 43 17.10 -3.82 -6.94
CA GLU A 43 18.10 -3.06 -7.72
C GLU A 43 17.61 -2.69 -9.13
N ALA A 44 16.57 -3.37 -9.63
CA ALA A 44 16.10 -3.23 -11.00
C ALA A 44 15.15 -2.03 -11.23
N VAL A 45 14.71 -1.35 -10.17
CA VAL A 45 13.70 -0.29 -10.22
C VAL A 45 14.20 0.92 -9.44
N SER A 46 14.01 2.13 -9.97
CA SER A 46 14.44 3.34 -9.27
C SER A 46 13.60 3.59 -8.01
N ARG A 47 14.20 4.28 -7.05
CA ARG A 47 13.54 4.70 -5.81
C ARG A 47 12.31 5.56 -6.09
N GLU A 48 12.38 6.43 -7.09
CA GLU A 48 11.28 7.30 -7.51
C GLU A 48 10.09 6.48 -8.02
N GLN A 49 10.35 5.44 -8.81
CA GLN A 49 9.30 4.56 -9.31
C GLN A 49 8.67 3.74 -8.18
N ILE A 50 9.47 3.24 -7.24
CA ILE A 50 8.98 2.53 -6.05
C ILE A 50 8.08 3.44 -5.20
N ALA A 51 8.50 4.70 -4.98
CA ALA A 51 7.70 5.67 -4.24
C ALA A 51 6.40 6.04 -4.96
N ALA A 52 6.42 6.07 -6.30
CA ALA A 52 5.21 6.24 -7.11
C ALA A 52 4.27 5.03 -6.95
N ASP A 53 4.77 3.81 -7.05
CA ASP A 53 3.99 2.58 -6.93
C ASP A 53 3.31 2.45 -5.55
N VAL A 54 4.02 2.81 -4.48
CA VAL A 54 3.46 2.84 -3.11
C VAL A 54 2.28 3.80 -3.02
N ARG A 55 2.39 4.98 -3.64
CA ARG A 55 1.35 6.00 -3.63
C ARG A 55 0.17 5.64 -4.53
N ASP A 56 0.44 5.10 -5.70
CA ASP A 56 -0.59 4.54 -6.60
C ASP A 56 -1.41 3.44 -5.91
N LEU A 57 -0.76 2.58 -5.11
CA LEU A 57 -1.45 1.57 -4.33
C LEU A 57 -2.38 2.21 -3.29
N LEU A 58 -1.88 3.19 -2.52
CA LEU A 58 -2.67 3.90 -1.52
C LEU A 58 -3.87 4.61 -2.15
N ASP A 59 -3.68 5.29 -3.27
CA ASP A 59 -4.73 6.00 -3.99
C ASP A 59 -5.82 5.04 -4.49
N ARG A 60 -5.43 3.85 -4.99
CA ARG A 60 -6.39 2.81 -5.41
C ARG A 60 -7.18 2.25 -4.24
N LEU A 61 -6.53 2.02 -3.10
CA LEU A 61 -7.22 1.55 -1.89
C LEU A 61 -8.18 2.63 -1.35
N ALA A 62 -7.78 3.89 -1.35
CA ALA A 62 -8.61 5.02 -0.96
C ALA A 62 -9.82 5.21 -1.89
N ALA A 63 -9.61 5.12 -3.21
CA ALA A 63 -10.69 5.18 -4.20
C ALA A 63 -11.68 4.01 -4.04
N ALA A 64 -11.20 2.84 -3.63
CA ALA A 64 -12.04 1.69 -3.29
C ALA A 64 -12.73 1.81 -1.91
N ARG A 65 -12.48 2.89 -1.16
CA ARG A 65 -12.89 3.08 0.25
C ARG A 65 -12.46 1.95 1.18
N LEU A 66 -11.28 1.39 0.92
CA LEU A 66 -10.64 0.36 1.74
C LEU A 66 -9.66 0.93 2.77
N THR A 67 -9.52 2.25 2.83
CA THR A 67 -8.71 2.95 3.82
C THR A 67 -9.58 3.96 4.56
N GLU A 68 -9.46 4.00 5.87
CA GLU A 68 -9.92 5.15 6.65
C GLU A 68 -8.93 6.31 6.42
N GLY A 69 -9.44 7.54 6.30
CA GLY A 69 -8.57 8.70 6.42
C GLY A 69 -7.91 8.66 7.80
N ALA A 70 -6.65 9.12 7.90
CA ALA A 70 -5.92 9.13 9.18
C ALA A 70 -6.87 9.55 10.31
N PRO A 71 -6.98 8.78 11.41
CA PRO A 71 -7.94 9.08 12.45
C PRO A 71 -7.69 10.52 12.88
N ALA A 72 -8.73 11.35 12.81
CA ALA A 72 -8.67 12.71 13.35
C ALA A 72 -8.19 12.54 14.79
N ALA A 73 -6.99 13.05 15.08
CA ALA A 73 -6.46 13.05 16.44
C ALA A 73 -7.50 13.76 17.31
N GLY A 74 -8.16 12.98 18.16
CA GLY A 74 -9.13 13.47 19.15
C GLY A 74 -8.44 14.14 20.32
#